data_AF-A0A6L3EYI4-F1
#
_entry.id   AF-A0A6L3EYI4-F1
#
_cell.length_a   1.000
_cell.length_b   1.000
_cell.length_c   1.000
_cell.angle_alpha   90.00
_cell.angle_beta   90.00
_cell.angle_gamma   90.00
#
_symmetry.space_group_name_H-M   'P 1'
#
loop_
_entity.id
_entity.type
_entity.pdbx_description
1 polymer ?
#
loop_
_entity_poly.entity_id
_entity_poly.type
_entity_poly.pdbx_seq_one_letter_code
_entity_poly.pdbx_strand_id
1 'polypeptide(L)'
;MGAINVPTRERPGCITALAILYWVSGAFYVIGGIVTGVLFMADGGDTAIWGLLLMFCFGLFAFFPIGLGIGLWQMKKWAWWVMVVLQGIGLLGTLGNLCLITVAENITSAIITVISSLVSGAINGGIFYWFYMHQGLFEPSYFRDKEGKVFVRPVEGKDSGLAVAILVGAVAIMCLIPIVVIAVLTLMGPQIGNVFSQIIIDLEG
;
A
#
# COMPACT_ATOMS: atom_id res chain seq x y z
N MET A 1 0.68 -42.02 -23.57
CA MET A 1 0.45 -41.20 -22.37
C MET A 1 -0.26 -39.93 -22.81
N GLY A 2 -1.56 -39.79 -22.55
CA GLY A 2 -2.31 -38.60 -22.92
C GLY A 2 -1.92 -37.44 -22.02
N ALA A 3 -1.57 -36.28 -22.61
CA ALA A 3 -1.29 -35.07 -21.85
C ALA A 3 -2.51 -34.70 -21.01
N ILE A 4 -2.34 -34.65 -19.69
CA ILE A 4 -3.38 -34.17 -18.79
C ILE A 4 -3.44 -32.65 -19.00
N ASN A 5 -4.46 -32.19 -19.71
CA ASN A 5 -4.78 -30.77 -19.77
C ASN A 5 -5.21 -30.32 -18.38
N VAL A 6 -4.29 -29.73 -17.64
CA VAL A 6 -4.60 -29.08 -16.38
C VAL A 6 -5.35 -27.79 -16.74
N PRO A 7 -6.61 -27.61 -16.31
CA PRO A 7 -7.36 -26.41 -16.63
C PRO A 7 -6.60 -25.18 -16.15
N THR A 8 -6.40 -24.21 -17.04
CA THR A 8 -5.76 -22.93 -16.71
C THR A 8 -6.60 -22.20 -15.67
N ARG A 9 -5.99 -21.90 -14.53
CA ARG A 9 -6.64 -21.19 -13.44
C ARG A 9 -6.91 -19.73 -13.84
N GLU A 10 -8.17 -19.35 -14.01
CA GLU A 10 -8.53 -17.95 -14.17
C GLU A 10 -8.13 -17.17 -12.91
N ARG A 11 -7.41 -16.07 -13.11
CA ARG A 11 -6.92 -15.23 -12.03
C ARG A 11 -7.95 -14.14 -11.76
N PRO A 12 -8.39 -13.95 -10.51
CA PRO A 12 -9.28 -12.83 -10.19
C PRO A 12 -8.56 -11.51 -10.47
N GLY A 13 -9.21 -10.61 -11.20
CA GLY A 13 -8.65 -9.30 -11.53
C GLY A 13 -8.20 -8.50 -10.29
N CYS A 14 -8.86 -8.70 -9.15
CA CYS A 14 -8.48 -8.13 -7.85
C CYS A 14 -7.02 -8.43 -7.46
N ILE A 15 -6.63 -9.72 -7.50
CA ILE A 15 -5.29 -10.13 -7.07
C ILE A 15 -4.24 -9.61 -8.06
N THR A 16 -4.57 -9.60 -9.35
CA THR A 16 -3.72 -9.02 -10.38
C THR A 16 -3.49 -7.53 -10.16
N ALA A 17 -4.55 -6.75 -9.91
CA ALA A 17 -4.45 -5.32 -9.61
C ALA A 17 -3.61 -5.07 -8.35
N LEU A 18 -3.85 -5.87 -7.30
CA LEU A 18 -3.14 -5.74 -6.03
C LEU A 18 -1.65 -6.10 -6.17
N ALA A 19 -1.31 -7.14 -6.93
CA ALA A 19 0.07 -7.48 -7.24
C ALA A 19 0.80 -6.34 -7.98
N ILE A 20 0.14 -5.72 -8.95
CA ILE A 20 0.67 -4.56 -9.68
C ILE A 20 0.87 -3.38 -8.73
N LEU A 21 -0.10 -3.10 -7.85
CA LEU A 21 0.03 -2.04 -6.84
C LEU A 21 1.22 -2.26 -5.92
N TYR A 22 1.49 -3.50 -5.51
CA TYR A 22 2.67 -3.84 -4.71
C TYR A 22 3.98 -3.66 -5.48
N TRP A 23 4.03 -3.99 -6.77
CA TRP A 23 5.21 -3.69 -7.61
C TRP A 23 5.45 -2.19 -7.75
N VAL A 24 4.38 -1.43 -8.00
CA VAL A 24 4.45 0.04 -8.10
C VAL A 24 4.90 0.63 -6.76
N SER A 25 4.36 0.15 -5.65
CA SER A 25 4.79 0.53 -4.29
C SER A 25 6.29 0.24 -4.09
N GLY A 26 6.76 -0.96 -4.44
CA GLY A 26 8.18 -1.30 -4.36
C GLY A 26 9.06 -0.39 -5.22
N ALA A 27 8.63 -0.04 -6.43
CA ALA A 27 9.34 0.92 -7.27
C ALA A 27 9.42 2.30 -6.61
N PHE A 28 8.33 2.76 -5.98
CA PHE A 28 8.34 4.01 -5.22
C PHE A 28 9.25 3.95 -3.99
N TYR A 29 9.35 2.82 -3.30
CA TYR A 29 10.32 2.66 -2.21
C TYR A 29 11.77 2.81 -2.70
N VAL A 30 12.10 2.23 -3.86
CA VAL A 30 13.44 2.39 -4.47
C VAL A 30 13.68 3.85 -4.84
N ILE A 31 12.75 4.47 -5.58
CA ILE A 31 12.89 5.86 -6.03
C ILE A 31 12.97 6.81 -4.84
N GLY A 32 12.07 6.68 -3.87
CA GLY A 32 12.04 7.49 -2.67
C GLY A 32 13.31 7.33 -1.83
N GLY A 33 13.81 6.09 -1.71
CA GLY A 33 15.09 5.80 -1.06
C GLY A 33 16.27 6.50 -1.75
N ILE A 34 16.33 6.43 -3.08
CA ILE A 34 17.37 7.10 -3.87
C ILE A 34 17.29 8.62 -3.72
N VAL A 35 16.11 9.21 -3.93
CA VAL A 35 15.91 10.66 -3.85
C VAL A 35 16.26 11.17 -2.45
N THR A 36 15.72 10.53 -1.41
CA THR A 36 16.00 10.91 -0.02
C THR A 36 17.49 10.79 0.27
N GLY A 37 18.12 9.67 -0.09
CA GLY A 37 19.54 9.48 0.11
C GLY A 37 20.42 10.54 -0.55
N VAL A 38 20.12 10.86 -1.81
CA VAL A 38 20.85 11.89 -2.57
C VAL A 38 20.69 13.26 -1.92
N LEU A 39 19.49 13.61 -1.45
CA LEU A 39 19.25 14.88 -0.75
C LEU A 39 20.09 14.97 0.54
N PHE A 40 20.10 13.92 1.36
CA PHE A 40 20.93 13.88 2.57
C PHE A 40 22.44 13.94 2.28
N MET A 41 22.89 13.37 1.16
CA MET A 41 24.29 13.48 0.73
C MET A 41 24.63 14.88 0.22
N ALA A 42 23.68 15.58 -0.40
CA ALA A 42 23.88 16.92 -0.94
C ALA A 42 24.08 17.98 0.16
N ASP A 43 23.48 17.77 1.33
CA ASP A 43 23.64 18.67 2.49
C ASP A 43 25.06 18.62 3.09
N GLY A 44 25.84 17.57 2.80
CA GLY A 44 27.24 17.43 3.19
C GLY A 44 27.49 17.14 4.68
N GLY A 45 28.70 16.66 5.00
CA GLY A 45 29.08 16.29 6.37
C GLY A 45 28.63 14.90 6.80
N ASP A 46 28.35 14.72 8.10
CA ASP A 46 27.99 13.41 8.69
C ASP A 46 26.65 12.84 8.19
N THR A 47 25.81 13.68 7.57
CA THR A 47 24.53 13.30 6.97
C THR A 47 24.68 12.44 5.71
N ALA A 48 25.83 12.47 5.03
CA ALA A 48 26.08 11.66 3.83
C ALA A 48 26.07 10.16 4.13
N ILE A 49 26.61 9.76 5.30
CA ILE A 49 26.58 8.35 5.75
C ILE A 49 25.14 7.93 6.03
N TRP A 50 24.35 8.78 6.67
CA TRP A 50 22.93 8.54 6.91
C TRP A 50 22.14 8.42 5.61
N GLY A 51 22.43 9.26 4.61
CA GLY A 51 21.84 9.17 3.28
C GLY A 51 22.11 7.82 2.62
N LEU A 52 23.35 7.33 2.68
CA LEU A 52 23.73 6.03 2.08
C LEU A 52 23.05 4.86 2.80
N LEU A 53 22.99 4.92 4.13
CA LEU A 53 22.33 3.93 4.97
C LEU A 53 20.83 3.90 4.68
N LEU A 54 20.18 5.06 4.55
CA LEU A 54 18.78 5.15 4.16
C LEU A 54 18.52 4.58 2.76
N MET A 55 19.34 4.90 1.76
CA MET A 55 19.21 4.29 0.41
C MET A 55 19.25 2.77 0.48
N PHE A 56 20.20 2.22 1.24
CA PHE A 56 20.35 0.78 1.39
C PHE A 56 19.14 0.16 2.11
N CYS A 57 18.69 0.77 3.22
CA CYS A 57 17.51 0.32 3.94
C CYS A 57 16.25 0.34 3.06
N PHE A 58 15.97 1.45 2.38
CA PHE A 58 14.81 1.54 1.48
C PHE A 58 14.89 0.55 0.32
N GLY A 59 16.09 0.33 -0.23
CA GLY A 59 16.34 -0.71 -1.22
C GLY A 59 16.02 -2.11 -0.70
N LEU A 60 16.46 -2.43 0.52
CA LEU A 60 16.13 -3.70 1.18
C LEU A 60 14.62 -3.85 1.41
N PHE A 61 13.97 -2.79 1.89
CA PHE A 61 12.53 -2.80 2.12
C PHE A 61 11.73 -2.89 0.82
N ALA A 62 12.25 -2.42 -0.32
CA ALA A 62 11.58 -2.53 -1.61
C ALA A 62 11.46 -3.98 -2.13
N PHE A 63 12.36 -4.88 -1.74
CA PHE A 63 12.24 -6.30 -2.11
C PHE A 63 11.00 -6.95 -1.52
N PHE A 64 10.55 -6.48 -0.36
CA PHE A 64 9.41 -7.03 0.33
C PHE A 64 8.08 -6.87 -0.46
N PRO A 65 7.65 -5.65 -0.84
CA PRO A 65 6.45 -5.47 -1.67
C PRO A 65 6.62 -6.10 -3.06
N ILE A 66 7.82 -6.08 -3.65
CA ILE A 66 8.06 -6.74 -4.96
C ILE A 66 7.86 -8.25 -4.85
N GLY A 67 8.49 -8.88 -3.86
CA GLY A 67 8.38 -10.30 -3.58
C GLY A 67 6.94 -10.70 -3.29
N LEU A 68 6.22 -9.89 -2.52
CA LEU A 68 4.81 -10.10 -2.24
C LEU A 68 3.95 -10.00 -3.51
N GLY A 69 4.21 -9.02 -4.38
CA GLY A 69 3.55 -8.91 -5.68
C GLY A 69 3.79 -10.14 -6.56
N ILE A 70 5.03 -10.67 -6.61
CA ILE A 70 5.34 -11.92 -7.32
C ILE A 70 4.60 -13.11 -6.69
N GLY A 71 4.57 -13.19 -5.36
CA GLY A 71 3.88 -14.24 -4.63
C GLY A 71 2.37 -14.26 -4.89
N LEU A 72 1.74 -13.09 -4.90
CA LEU A 72 0.33 -12.90 -5.26
C LEU A 72 0.08 -13.22 -6.74
N TRP A 73 0.95 -12.77 -7.63
CA TRP A 73 0.86 -13.07 -9.06
C TRP A 73 0.87 -14.58 -9.35
N GLN A 74 1.67 -15.32 -8.58
CA GLN A 74 1.78 -16.77 -8.65
C GLN A 74 0.75 -17.50 -7.79
N MET A 75 -0.15 -16.78 -7.12
CA MET A 75 -1.20 -17.33 -6.25
C MET A 75 -0.64 -18.27 -5.17
N LYS A 76 0.54 -17.95 -4.61
CA LYS A 76 1.19 -18.81 -3.61
C LYS A 76 0.58 -18.63 -2.23
N LYS A 77 0.39 -19.74 -1.49
CA LYS A 77 -0.17 -19.76 -0.13
C LYS A 77 0.61 -18.90 0.87
N TRP A 78 1.94 -18.84 0.75
CA TRP A 78 2.74 -17.99 1.63
C TRP A 78 2.42 -16.49 1.44
N ALA A 79 2.12 -16.05 0.21
CA ALA A 79 1.81 -14.64 -0.06
C ALA A 79 0.46 -14.24 0.53
N TRP A 80 -0.50 -15.17 0.55
CA TRP A 80 -1.75 -14.99 1.27
C TRP A 80 -1.54 -14.81 2.77
N TRP A 81 -0.77 -15.69 3.42
CA TRP A 81 -0.46 -15.57 4.85
C TRP A 81 0.23 -14.26 5.18
N VAL A 82 1.25 -13.90 4.40
CA VAL A 82 2.00 -12.64 4.60
C VAL A 82 1.06 -11.44 4.43
N MET A 83 0.17 -11.44 3.43
CA MET A 83 -0.82 -10.39 3.27
C MET A 83 -1.76 -10.27 4.47
N VAL A 84 -2.35 -11.37 4.92
CA VAL A 84 -3.26 -11.36 6.08
C VAL A 84 -2.55 -10.83 7.32
N VAL A 85 -1.31 -11.26 7.57
CA VAL A 85 -0.50 -10.79 8.71
C VAL A 85 -0.18 -9.31 8.58
N LEU A 86 0.29 -8.84 7.41
CA LEU A 86 0.61 -7.43 7.18
C LEU A 86 -0.60 -6.52 7.36
N GLN A 87 -1.75 -6.92 6.82
CA GLN A 87 -2.99 -6.15 6.95
C GLN A 87 -3.48 -6.15 8.40
N GLY A 88 -3.32 -7.25 9.13
CA GLY A 88 -3.57 -7.32 10.57
C GLY A 88 -2.67 -6.36 11.37
N ILE A 89 -1.36 -6.34 11.09
CA ILE A 89 -0.42 -5.40 11.69
C ILE A 89 -0.79 -3.96 11.32
N GLY A 90 -1.16 -3.70 10.07
CA GLY A 90 -1.61 -2.40 9.59
C GLY A 90 -2.84 -1.89 10.35
N LEU A 91 -3.83 -2.75 10.58
CA LEU A 91 -4.99 -2.44 11.40
C LEU A 91 -4.60 -2.10 12.84
N LEU A 92 -3.74 -2.90 13.47
CA LEU A 92 -3.21 -2.60 14.82
C LEU A 92 -2.46 -1.27 14.84
N GLY A 93 -1.67 -0.96 13.80
CA GLY A 93 -0.99 0.32 13.64
C GLY A 93 -1.96 1.49 13.52
N THR A 94 -3.05 1.35 12.75
CA THR A 94 -4.08 2.40 12.65
C THR A 94 -4.79 2.64 13.98
N LEU A 95 -5.08 1.59 14.76
CA LEU A 95 -5.62 1.71 16.11
C LEU A 95 -4.63 2.38 17.06
N GLY A 96 -3.35 2.01 16.99
CA GLY A 96 -2.29 2.64 17.78
C GLY A 96 -2.15 4.14 17.50
N ASN A 97 -2.18 4.54 16.22
CA ASN A 97 -2.17 5.95 15.84
C ASN A 97 -3.37 6.71 16.38
N LEU A 98 -4.57 6.12 16.34
CA LEU A 98 -5.77 6.74 16.92
C LEU A 98 -5.65 6.94 18.44
N CYS A 99 -5.01 6.02 19.16
CA CYS A 99 -4.74 6.20 20.60
C CYS A 99 -3.75 7.34 20.89
N LEU A 100 -2.77 7.55 20.00
CA LEU A 100 -1.73 8.57 20.14
C LEU A 100 -2.19 9.99 19.78
N ILE A 101 -3.38 10.14 19.17
CA ILE A 101 -3.97 11.45 18.85
C ILE A 101 -4.20 12.33 20.09
N THR A 102 -4.24 11.72 21.28
CA THR A 102 -4.26 12.42 22.57
C THR A 102 -3.03 13.30 22.83
N VAL A 103 -1.96 13.14 22.05
CA VAL A 103 -0.69 13.89 22.17
C VAL A 103 -0.53 14.92 21.03
N ALA A 104 -1.54 15.11 20.17
CA ALA A 104 -1.43 16.03 19.04
C ALA A 104 -1.40 17.50 19.51
N GLU A 105 -0.33 18.22 19.14
CA GLU A 105 -0.12 19.63 19.52
C GLU A 105 -1.06 20.61 18.79
N ASN A 106 -1.65 20.20 17.66
CA ASN A 106 -2.49 21.05 16.82
C ASN A 106 -3.77 20.33 16.37
N ILE A 107 -4.91 21.04 16.41
CA ILE A 107 -6.22 20.49 16.02
C ILE A 107 -6.21 20.06 14.54
N THR A 108 -5.57 20.83 13.66
CA THR A 108 -5.51 20.52 12.22
C THR A 108 -4.77 19.21 11.95
N SER A 109 -3.61 18.99 12.58
CA SER A 109 -2.86 17.74 12.42
C SER A 109 -3.58 16.56 13.06
N ALA A 110 -4.27 16.77 14.19
CA ALA A 110 -5.13 15.76 14.80
C ALA A 110 -6.24 15.30 13.84
N ILE A 111 -6.99 16.23 13.23
CA ILE A 111 -8.08 15.92 12.29
C ILE A 111 -7.56 15.15 11.08
N ILE A 112 -6.45 15.59 10.47
CA ILE A 112 -5.84 14.91 9.32
C ILE A 112 -5.41 13.49 9.72
N THR A 113 -4.85 13.31 10.92
CA THR A 113 -4.42 12.02 11.43
C THR A 113 -5.61 11.09 11.69
N VAL A 114 -6.72 11.59 12.24
CA VAL A 114 -7.95 10.81 12.42
C VAL A 114 -8.47 10.33 11.06
N ILE A 115 -8.64 11.25 10.10
CA ILE A 115 -9.24 10.92 8.80
C ILE A 115 -8.36 9.92 8.05
N SER A 116 -7.05 10.15 7.99
CA SER A 116 -6.11 9.24 7.33
C SER A 116 -6.07 7.87 8.01
N SER A 117 -6.13 7.81 9.34
CA SER A 117 -6.19 6.55 10.10
C SER A 117 -7.48 5.77 9.82
N LEU A 118 -8.64 6.46 9.75
CA LEU A 118 -9.92 5.83 9.44
C LEU A 118 -9.97 5.28 8.02
N VAL A 119 -9.49 6.07 7.05
CA VAL A 119 -9.37 5.67 5.65
C VAL A 119 -8.45 4.46 5.51
N SER A 120 -7.26 4.53 6.10
CA SER A 120 -6.29 3.44 6.08
C SER A 120 -6.86 2.18 6.74
N GLY A 121 -7.53 2.33 7.89
CA GLY A 121 -8.20 1.22 8.58
C GLY A 121 -9.29 0.57 7.73
N ALA A 122 -10.11 1.35 7.04
CA ALA A 122 -11.15 0.84 6.15
C ALA A 122 -10.57 0.06 4.97
N ILE A 123 -9.48 0.56 4.36
CA ILE A 123 -8.79 -0.11 3.25
C ILE A 123 -8.16 -1.42 3.74
N ASN A 124 -7.39 -1.38 4.83
CA ASN A 124 -6.72 -2.56 5.38
C ASN A 124 -7.76 -3.61 5.81
N GLY A 125 -8.86 -3.18 6.44
CA GLY A 125 -9.97 -4.04 6.84
C GLY A 125 -10.67 -4.68 5.65
N GLY A 126 -10.92 -3.91 4.58
CA GLY A 126 -11.50 -4.41 3.34
C GLY A 126 -10.62 -5.46 2.66
N ILE A 127 -9.32 -5.19 2.55
CA ILE A 127 -8.35 -6.14 1.99
C ILE A 127 -8.27 -7.39 2.87
N PHE A 128 -8.14 -7.22 4.20
CA PHE A 128 -8.08 -8.33 5.15
C PHE A 128 -9.31 -9.24 5.03
N TYR A 129 -10.51 -8.65 5.07
CA TYR A 129 -11.77 -9.38 4.93
C TYR A 129 -11.86 -10.12 3.60
N TRP A 130 -11.48 -9.47 2.49
CA TRP A 130 -11.51 -10.09 1.17
C TRP A 130 -10.59 -11.31 1.09
N PHE A 131 -9.34 -11.17 1.56
CA PHE A 131 -8.36 -12.25 1.59
C PHE A 131 -8.79 -13.39 2.50
N TYR A 132 -9.39 -13.10 3.65
CA TYR A 132 -9.93 -14.09 4.57
C TYR A 132 -11.05 -14.92 3.92
N MET A 133 -12.02 -14.25 3.28
CA MET A 133 -13.15 -14.91 2.61
C MET A 133 -12.72 -15.74 1.39
N HIS A 134 -11.63 -15.35 0.71
CA HIS A 134 -11.15 -16.01 -0.51
C HIS A 134 -9.92 -16.90 -0.31
N GLN A 135 -9.71 -17.44 0.90
CA GLN A 135 -8.60 -18.36 1.19
C GLN A 135 -8.52 -19.58 0.23
N GLY A 136 -9.67 -20.07 -0.25
CA GLY A 136 -9.75 -21.19 -1.20
C GLY A 136 -9.10 -20.89 -2.57
N LEU A 137 -8.89 -19.61 -2.91
CA LEU A 137 -8.11 -19.22 -4.08
C LEU A 137 -6.60 -19.46 -3.90
N PHE A 138 -6.10 -19.71 -2.70
CA PHE A 138 -4.68 -19.98 -2.47
C PHE A 138 -4.41 -21.45 -2.10
N GLU A 139 -5.49 -22.21 -1.85
CA GLU A 139 -5.45 -23.64 -1.55
C GLU A 139 -6.28 -24.43 -2.57
N PRO A 140 -5.66 -24.91 -3.67
CA PRO A 140 -6.37 -25.75 -4.62
C PRO A 140 -6.79 -27.06 -3.93
N SER A 141 -8.09 -27.20 -3.71
CA SER A 141 -8.68 -28.46 -3.27
C SER A 141 -8.85 -29.37 -4.49
N TYR A 142 -8.00 -30.37 -4.60
CA TYR A 142 -8.09 -31.38 -5.65
C TYR A 142 -9.07 -32.46 -5.21
N PHE A 143 -10.09 -32.71 -6.02
CA PHE A 143 -11.00 -33.83 -5.83
C PHE A 143 -10.73 -34.87 -6.92
N ARG A 144 -10.59 -36.14 -6.55
CA ARG A 144 -10.68 -37.24 -7.51
C ARG A 144 -12.13 -37.67 -7.62
N ASP A 145 -12.63 -37.80 -8.84
CA ASP A 145 -13.89 -38.51 -9.06
C ASP A 145 -13.71 -40.02 -8.87
N LYS A 146 -14.82 -40.77 -9.01
CA LYS A 146 -14.81 -42.24 -8.96
C LYS A 146 -14.04 -42.88 -10.13
N GLU A 147 -13.77 -42.13 -11.19
CA GLU A 147 -13.01 -42.56 -12.38
C GLU A 147 -11.50 -42.23 -12.26
N GLY A 148 -11.07 -41.63 -11.14
CA GLY A 148 -9.69 -41.22 -10.89
C GLY A 148 -9.27 -39.92 -11.57
N LYS A 149 -10.18 -39.21 -12.25
CA LYS A 149 -9.93 -37.89 -12.84
C LYS A 149 -9.84 -36.84 -11.75
N VAL A 150 -8.82 -35.99 -11.83
CA VAL A 150 -8.57 -34.92 -10.87
C VAL A 150 -9.30 -33.66 -11.33
N PHE A 151 -10.24 -33.19 -10.53
CA PHE A 151 -10.96 -31.95 -10.74
C PHE A 151 -10.52 -30.90 -9.71
N VAL A 152 -10.41 -29.67 -10.19
CA VAL A 152 -10.28 -28.49 -9.32
C VAL A 152 -11.69 -27.98 -9.09
N ARG A 153 -12.13 -27.87 -7.84
CA ARG A 153 -13.45 -27.27 -7.56
C ARG A 153 -13.41 -25.80 -8.02
N PRO A 154 -14.28 -25.37 -8.95
CA PRO A 154 -14.36 -23.97 -9.32
C PRO A 154 -14.77 -23.18 -8.08
N VAL A 155 -13.99 -22.16 -7.72
CA VAL A 155 -14.38 -21.23 -6.66
C VAL A 155 -15.45 -20.35 -7.27
N GLU A 156 -16.69 -20.49 -6.79
CA GLU A 156 -17.86 -19.75 -7.27
C GLU A 156 -17.71 -18.27 -6.90
N GLY A 157 -17.04 -17.51 -7.77
CA GLY A 157 -16.75 -16.09 -7.59
C GLY A 157 -17.93 -15.24 -8.05
N LYS A 158 -18.93 -15.07 -7.19
CA LYS A 158 -20.05 -14.16 -7.43
C LYS A 158 -19.59 -12.70 -7.24
N ASP A 159 -19.56 -11.94 -8.35
CA ASP A 159 -19.56 -10.46 -8.43
C ASP A 159 -18.49 -9.68 -7.64
N SER A 160 -17.27 -10.21 -7.50
CA SER A 160 -16.19 -9.55 -6.73
C SER A 160 -15.42 -8.46 -7.49
N GLY A 161 -15.61 -8.33 -8.81
CA GLY A 161 -14.87 -7.38 -9.66
C GLY A 161 -15.26 -5.91 -9.45
N LEU A 162 -16.56 -5.64 -9.30
CA LEU A 162 -17.08 -4.27 -9.15
C LEU A 162 -16.72 -3.67 -7.77
N ALA A 163 -16.88 -4.44 -6.70
CA ALA A 163 -16.56 -4.02 -5.34
C ALA A 163 -15.06 -3.68 -5.20
N VAL A 164 -14.19 -4.43 -5.87
CA VAL A 164 -12.75 -4.17 -5.86
C VAL A 164 -12.38 -3.01 -6.77
N ALA A 165 -13.01 -2.85 -7.95
CA ALA A 165 -12.80 -1.67 -8.79
C ALA A 165 -13.18 -0.38 -8.04
N ILE A 166 -14.24 -0.42 -7.24
CA ILE A 166 -14.64 0.67 -6.36
C ILE A 166 -13.61 0.87 -5.23
N LEU A 167 -13.10 -0.20 -4.61
CA LEU A 167 -12.08 -0.10 -3.57
C LEU A 167 -10.77 0.49 -4.12
N VAL A 168 -10.28 -0.02 -5.26
CA VAL A 168 -9.05 0.45 -5.92
C VAL A 168 -9.23 1.89 -6.42
N GLY A 169 -10.39 2.23 -6.98
CA GLY A 169 -10.73 3.59 -7.39
C GLY A 169 -10.76 4.55 -6.20
N ALA A 170 -11.38 4.16 -5.09
CA ALA A 170 -11.42 4.94 -3.86
C ALA A 170 -10.03 5.12 -3.26
N VAL A 171 -9.18 4.09 -3.26
CA VAL A 171 -7.78 4.16 -2.81
C VAL A 171 -6.97 5.09 -3.71
N ALA A 172 -7.09 4.98 -5.03
CA ALA A 172 -6.37 5.84 -5.97
C ALA A 172 -6.76 7.31 -5.81
N ILE A 173 -8.05 7.60 -5.65
CA ILE A 173 -8.55 8.96 -5.39
C ILE A 173 -8.06 9.46 -4.03
N MET A 174 -8.11 8.61 -2.98
CA MET A 174 -7.64 8.99 -1.65
C MET A 174 -6.12 9.13 -1.54
N CYS A 175 -5.33 8.50 -2.42
CA CYS A 175 -3.89 8.74 -2.53
C CYS A 175 -3.58 10.00 -3.37
N LEU A 176 -4.40 10.33 -4.36
CA LEU A 176 -4.27 11.54 -5.16
C LEU A 176 -4.51 12.82 -4.34
N ILE A 177 -5.47 12.79 -3.40
CA ILE A 177 -5.79 13.95 -2.56
C ILE A 177 -4.58 14.46 -1.75
N PRO A 178 -3.87 13.67 -0.95
CA PRO A 178 -2.70 14.15 -0.21
C PRO A 178 -1.54 14.55 -1.11
N ILE A 179 -1.35 13.89 -2.27
CA ILE A 179 -0.33 14.31 -3.25
C ILE A 179 -0.67 15.70 -3.81
N VAL A 180 -1.93 15.94 -4.16
CA VAL A 180 -2.41 17.25 -4.63
C VAL A 180 -2.31 18.30 -3.51
N VAL A 181 -2.68 17.96 -2.27
CA VAL A 181 -2.56 18.87 -1.12
C VAL A 181 -1.10 19.22 -0.85
N ILE A 182 -0.18 18.25 -0.85
CA ILE A 182 1.26 18.50 -0.70
C ILE A 182 1.78 19.35 -1.85
N ALA A 183 1.39 19.07 -3.09
CA ALA A 183 1.77 19.87 -4.25
C ALA A 183 1.26 21.31 -4.16
N VAL A 184 0.02 21.52 -3.70
CA VAL A 184 -0.55 22.86 -3.48
C VAL A 184 0.17 23.58 -2.35
N LEU A 185 0.45 22.90 -1.23
CA LEU A 185 1.17 23.48 -0.09
C LEU A 185 2.62 23.83 -0.44
N THR A 186 3.31 23.03 -1.26
CA THR A 186 4.67 23.36 -1.71
C THR A 186 4.69 24.47 -2.75
N LEU A 187 3.67 24.57 -3.61
CA LEU A 187 3.51 25.70 -4.55
C LEU A 187 3.12 27.01 -3.85
N MET A 188 2.25 26.95 -2.84
CA MET A 188 1.72 28.12 -2.15
C MET A 188 2.55 28.55 -0.94
N GLY A 189 3.38 27.66 -0.36
CA GLY A 189 4.23 27.96 0.79
C GLY A 189 5.08 29.22 0.62
N PRO A 190 5.79 29.40 -0.50
CA PRO A 190 6.57 30.62 -0.76
C PRO A 190 5.70 31.89 -0.86
N GLN A 191 4.49 31.78 -1.41
CA GLN A 191 3.58 32.92 -1.54
C GLN A 191 3.01 33.36 -0.18
N ILE A 192 2.64 32.39 0.66
CA ILE A 192 2.19 32.65 2.04
C ILE A 192 3.32 33.31 2.84
N GLY A 193 4.55 32.81 2.72
CA GLY A 193 5.73 33.40 3.37
C GLY A 193 5.96 34.85 2.96
N ASN A 194 5.83 35.18 1.67
CA ASN A 194 6.01 36.55 1.18
C ASN A 194 4.94 37.52 1.68
N VAL A 195 3.68 37.08 1.78
CA VAL A 195 2.59 37.92 2.30
C VAL A 195 2.76 38.21 3.79
N PHE A 196 3.13 37.20 4.60
CA PHE A 196 3.40 37.41 6.02
C PHE A 196 4.61 38.31 6.25
N SER A 197 5.67 38.17 5.43
CA SER A 197 6.85 39.03 5.52
C SER A 197 6.51 40.50 5.24
N GLN A 198 5.67 40.78 4.24
CA GLN A 198 5.19 42.15 3.96
C GLN A 198 4.39 42.74 5.12
N ILE A 199 3.47 41.97 5.71
CA ILE A 199 2.65 42.46 6.83
C ILE A 199 3.51 42.84 8.04
N ILE A 200 4.57 42.08 8.34
CA ILE A 200 5.48 42.39 9.45
C ILE A 200 6.25 43.69 9.18
N ILE A 201 6.74 43.86 7.96
CA ILE A 201 7.47 45.08 7.55
C ILE A 201 6.56 46.31 7.66
N ASP A 202 5.29 46.19 7.26
CA ASP A 202 4.30 47.27 7.35
C ASP A 202 3.88 47.60 8.80
N LEU A 203 4.09 46.69 9.75
CA LEU A 203 3.80 46.88 11.18
C LEU A 203 4.96 47.53 11.95
N GLU A 204 6.19 47.42 11.44
CA GLU A 204 7.40 47.95 12.07
C GLU A 204 7.81 49.34 11.54
N GLY A 205 7.22 49.80 10.43
CA GLY A 205 7.45 51.12 9.82
C GLY A 205 6.41 52.17 10.21
#